data_AF-A0A972LS47-F1
#
_entry.id   AF-A0A972LS47-F1
#
_cell.length_a   1.000
_cell.length_b   1.000
_cell.length_c   1.000
_cell.angle_alpha   90.00
_cell.angle_beta   90.00
_cell.angle_gamma   90.00
#
_symmetry.space_group_name_H-M   'P 1'
#
loop_
_entity.id
_entity.type
_entity.pdbx_description
1 polymer ?
#
loop_
_entity_poly.entity_id
_entity_poly.type
_entity_poly.pdbx_seq_one_letter_code
_entity_poly.pdbx_strand_id
1 'polypeptide(L)' 'KSIGHHAEWIKACKEGTPTTCNFDYAGPLTETVLLGNVAYRTGEAIDWDAKNLKVTNTTAAEQYIGKEYRPGWEVV' A
#
# COMPACT_ATOMS: atom_id res chain seq x y z
N LYS A 1 21.43 -5.50 -15.65
CA LYS A 1 20.39 -5.40 -16.71
C LYS A 1 19.25 -6.33 -16.30
N SER A 2 18.02 -5.83 -16.16
CA SER A 2 16.87 -6.68 -15.78
C SER A 2 16.58 -7.72 -16.87
N ILE A 3 16.10 -8.91 -16.49
CA ILE A 3 15.61 -9.93 -17.43
C ILE A 3 14.18 -9.63 -17.93
N GLY A 4 13.54 -8.59 -17.39
CA GLY A 4 12.16 -8.21 -17.68
C GLY A 4 11.15 -8.89 -16.75
N HIS A 5 10.05 -8.19 -16.43
CA HIS A 5 9.08 -8.63 -15.41
C HIS A 5 8.46 -9.99 -15.74
N HIS A 6 8.12 -10.24 -17.01
CA HIS A 6 7.53 -11.53 -17.43
C HIS A 6 8.51 -12.70 -17.26
N ALA A 7 9.77 -12.52 -17.66
CA ALA A 7 10.78 -13.57 -17.54
C ALA A 7 11.12 -13.84 -16.06
N GLU A 8 11.17 -12.79 -15.24
CA GLU A 8 11.34 -12.90 -13.79
C GLU A 8 10.19 -13.68 -13.15
N TRP A 9 8.94 -13.36 -13.49
CA TRP A 9 7.78 -14.08 -12.98
C TRP A 9 7.81 -15.57 -13.33
N ILE A 10 8.10 -15.92 -14.60
CA ILE A 10 8.22 -17.33 -15.02
C ILE A 10 9.33 -18.04 -14.24
N LYS A 11 10.48 -17.39 -14.04
CA LYS A 11 11.60 -17.94 -13.27
C LYS A 11 11.19 -18.19 -11.82
N ALA A 12 10.60 -17.19 -11.17
CA ALA A 12 10.10 -17.29 -9.80
C ALA A 12 9.12 -18.45 -9.62
N CYS A 13 8.16 -18.61 -10.53
CA CYS A 13 7.21 -19.73 -10.49
C CYS A 13 7.88 -21.10 -10.64
N LYS A 14 8.97 -21.20 -11.40
CA LYS A 14 9.69 -22.47 -11.63
C LYS A 14 10.68 -22.82 -10.53
N GLU A 15 11.35 -21.82 -9.96
CA GLU A 15 12.46 -22.01 -9.03
C GLU A 15 12.06 -21.75 -7.57
N GLY A 16 10.86 -21.23 -7.32
CA GLY A 16 10.41 -20.88 -5.97
C GLY A 16 11.13 -19.65 -5.39
N THR A 17 11.72 -18.81 -6.24
CA THR A 17 12.42 -17.59 -5.82
C THR A 17 11.46 -16.39 -5.80
N PRO A 18 11.69 -15.37 -4.95
CA PRO A 18 10.89 -14.14 -4.97
C PRO A 18 11.10 -13.32 -6.27
N THR A 19 10.08 -12.55 -6.65
CA THR A 19 10.17 -11.50 -7.67
C THR A 19 10.71 -10.20 -7.07
N THR A 20 11.22 -9.29 -7.90
CA THR A 20 11.74 -7.99 -7.41
C THR A 20 10.64 -7.04 -6.93
N CYS A 21 9.42 -7.23 -7.41
CA CYS A 21 8.23 -6.45 -7.05
C CYS A 21 7.14 -7.34 -6.43
N ASN A 22 7.51 -8.03 -5.35
CA ASN A 22 6.57 -8.80 -4.52
C ASN A 22 5.67 -7.89 -3.65
N PHE A 23 4.73 -8.47 -2.90
CA PHE A 23 3.80 -7.71 -2.07
C PHE A 23 4.46 -7.00 -0.88
N ASP A 24 5.52 -7.57 -0.30
CA ASP A 24 6.26 -6.96 0.81
C ASP A 24 6.93 -5.64 0.39
N TYR A 25 7.28 -5.51 -0.89
CA TYR A 25 7.78 -4.27 -1.47
C TYR A 25 6.65 -3.38 -2.04
N ALA A 26 5.79 -3.95 -2.87
CA ALA A 26 4.78 -3.19 -3.61
C ALA A 26 3.71 -2.59 -2.69
N GLY A 27 3.35 -3.27 -1.60
CA GLY A 27 2.38 -2.78 -0.61
C GLY A 27 2.81 -1.43 0.01
N PRO A 28 3.96 -1.37 0.72
CA PRO A 28 4.45 -0.13 1.33
C PRO A 28 4.73 0.98 0.30
N LEU A 29 5.16 0.62 -0.91
CA LEU A 29 5.35 1.60 -1.99
C LEU A 29 4.02 2.24 -2.38
N THR A 30 2.98 1.44 -2.66
CA THR A 30 1.65 1.94 -2.99
C THR A 30 1.06 2.75 -1.85
N GLU A 31 1.20 2.28 -0.60
CA GLU A 31 0.78 2.99 0.60
C GLU A 31 1.38 4.41 0.67
N THR A 32 2.69 4.53 0.47
CA THR A 32 3.39 5.83 0.47
C THR A 32 2.84 6.78 -0.60
N VAL A 33 2.62 6.27 -1.83
CA VAL A 33 2.07 7.08 -2.93
C VAL A 33 0.65 7.56 -2.62
N LEU A 34 -0.19 6.70 -2.01
CA LEU A 34 -1.56 7.05 -1.66
C LEU A 34 -1.63 8.11 -0.54
N LEU A 35 -0.71 8.09 0.42
CA LEU A 35 -0.63 9.13 1.46
C LEU A 35 -0.38 10.53 0.87
N GLY A 36 0.30 10.62 -0.27
CA GLY A 36 0.43 11.89 -1.00
C GLY A 36 -0.92 12.46 -1.44
N ASN A 37 -1.86 11.61 -1.87
CA ASN A 37 -3.21 12.05 -2.19
C ASN A 37 -3.99 12.46 -0.94
N VAL A 38 -3.79 11.77 0.18
CA VAL A 38 -4.43 12.12 1.46
C VAL A 38 -3.98 13.51 1.90
N ALA A 39 -2.66 13.76 1.94
CA ALA A 39 -2.09 15.06 2.27
C ALA A 39 -2.60 16.18 1.34
N TYR A 40 -2.69 15.91 0.04
CA TYR A 40 -3.25 16.87 -0.91
C TYR A 40 -4.73 17.20 -0.62
N ARG A 41 -5.54 16.19 -0.29
CA ARG A 41 -6.98 16.37 -0.03
C ARG A 41 -7.29 16.99 1.33
N THR A 42 -6.40 16.81 2.31
CA THR A 42 -6.52 17.47 3.62
C THR A 42 -5.92 18.88 3.60
N GLY A 43 -4.95 19.14 2.73
CA GLY A 43 -4.18 20.39 2.73
C GLY A 43 -3.16 20.46 3.88
N GLU A 44 -2.85 19.32 4.51
CA GLU A 44 -2.02 19.21 5.71
C GLU A 44 -0.90 18.19 5.49
N ALA A 45 0.22 18.38 6.20
CA ALA A 45 1.24 17.33 6.30
C ALA A 45 0.69 16.17 7.15
N ILE A 46 1.05 14.93 6.80
CA ILE A 46 0.50 13.72 7.43
C ILE A 46 1.61 12.95 8.13
N ASP A 47 1.44 12.73 9.44
CA ASP A 47 2.25 11.79 10.22
C ASP A 47 1.56 10.43 10.22
N TRP A 48 2.25 9.41 9.69
CA TRP A 48 1.67 8.11 9.40
C TRP A 48 2.23 6.99 10.27
N ASP A 49 1.36 6.32 11.01
CA ASP A 49 1.63 5.07 11.71
C ASP A 49 1.25 3.89 10.80
N ALA A 50 2.22 3.39 10.04
CA ALA A 50 2.04 2.28 9.12
C ALA A 50 1.66 0.96 9.81
N LYS A 51 1.99 0.79 11.10
CA LYS A 51 1.66 -0.45 11.82
C LYS A 51 0.17 -0.50 12.16
N ASN A 52 -0.40 0.64 12.55
CA ASN A 52 -1.81 0.74 12.91
C ASN A 52 -2.70 1.29 11.78
N LEU A 53 -2.10 1.65 10.64
CA LEU A 53 -2.74 2.27 9.48
C LEU A 53 -3.51 3.54 9.85
N LYS A 54 -2.86 4.44 10.59
CA LYS A 54 -3.48 5.66 11.11
C LYS A 54 -2.64 6.90 10.90
N VAL A 55 -3.34 8.01 10.64
CA VAL A 55 -2.77 9.35 10.75
C VAL A 55 -2.80 9.78 12.21
N THR A 56 -1.69 10.28 12.73
CA THR A 56 -1.56 10.58 14.18
C THR A 56 -1.66 12.07 14.51
N ASN A 57 -1.60 12.96 13.53
CA ASN A 57 -1.50 14.39 13.72
C ASN A 57 -2.76 15.19 13.30
N THR A 58 -3.75 14.57 12.67
CA THR A 58 -5.01 15.21 12.28
C THR A 58 -6.14 14.19 12.12
N THR A 59 -7.38 14.60 12.40
CA THR A 59 -8.58 13.78 12.17
C THR A 59 -9.19 14.01 10.79
N ALA A 60 -8.77 15.06 10.07
CA ALA A 60 -9.32 15.40 8.76
C ALA A 60 -9.08 14.31 7.70
N ALA A 61 -8.03 13.50 7.89
CA ALA A 61 -7.63 12.41 7.02
C ALA A 61 -8.46 11.14 7.19
N GLU A 62 -9.14 10.93 8.33
CA GLU A 62 -9.78 9.65 8.68
C GLU A 62 -10.79 9.19 7.62
N GLN A 63 -11.55 10.13 7.04
CA GLN A 63 -12.51 9.87 5.96
C GLN A 63 -11.89 9.35 4.66
N TYR A 64 -10.56 9.50 4.49
CA TYR A 64 -9.82 9.04 3.30
C TYR A 64 -9.02 7.76 3.57
N ILE A 65 -8.94 7.32 4.83
CA ILE A 65 -8.18 6.15 5.24
C ILE A 65 -9.13 4.98 5.45
N GLY A 66 -8.91 3.91 4.70
CA GLY A 66 -9.76 2.72 4.72
C GLY A 66 -11.02 2.87 3.89
N LYS A 67 -11.89 1.87 3.99
CA LYS A 67 -13.16 1.80 3.27
C LYS A 67 -14.22 1.20 4.18
N GLU A 68 -15.42 1.76 4.16
CA GLU A 68 -16.58 1.08 4.72
C GLU A 68 -16.91 -0.14 3.86
N TYR A 69 -16.72 -1.33 4.43
CA TYR A 69 -17.09 -2.57 3.79
C TYR A 69 -18.60 -2.79 3.87
N ARG A 70 -19.14 -3.47 2.87
CA ARG A 70 -20.54 -3.91 2.91
C ARG A 70 -20.71 -4.94 4.03
N PRO A 71 -21.88 -4.99 4.69
CA PRO A 71 -22.15 -6.02 5.70
C PRO A 71 -21.88 -7.43 5.15
N GLY A 72 -21.09 -8.22 5.88
CA GLY A 72 -20.67 -9.58 5.52
C GLY A 72 -19.43 -9.68 4.62
N TRP A 73 -18.77 -8.56 4.33
CA TRP A 73 -17.50 -8.49 3.57
C TRP A 73 -16.42 -7.74 4.33
N GLU A 74 -16.54 -7.67 5.66
CA GLU A 74 -15.55 -7.06 6.52
C GLU A 74 -14.23 -7.85 6.44
N VAL A 75 -13.12 -7.12 6.31
CA VAL A 75 -11.78 -7.71 6.42
C VAL A 75 -11.51 -7.92 7.91
N VAL A 76 -11.33 -9.18 8.31
CA VAL A 76 -10.99 -9.60 9.69
C VAL A 76 -9.56 -9.21 10.04
#